data_AF-A0A1B9B946-F1
#
_entry.id   AF-A0A1B9B946-F1
#
_cell.length_a   1.000
_cell.length_b   1.000
_cell.length_c   1.000
_cell.angle_alpha   90.00
_cell.angle_beta   90.00
_cell.angle_gamma   90.00
#
_symmetry.space_group_name_H-M   'P 1'
#
loop_
_entity.id
_entity.type
_entity.pdbx_description
1 polymer ?
#
loop_
_entity_poly.entity_id
_entity_poly.type
_entity_poly.pdbx_seq_one_letter_code
_entity_poly.pdbx_strand_id
1 'polypeptide(L)'
;MAKMILNVNDHATNFFIQQIRRKLSDLVRPLTTARGDKKSYTYSNFNPKYAQMALTILRTYYNFCLPYKSRDKKKLSPAQRLGITEKVFTIEDILYLR
;
A
#
# COMPACT_ATOMS: atom_id res chain seq x y z
N MET A 1 -22.65 -4.06 17.17
CA MET A 1 -21.85 -3.30 16.17
C MET A 1 -20.42 -3.02 16.65
N ALA A 2 -20.21 -2.28 17.75
CA ALA A 2 -18.86 -1.90 18.22
C ALA A 2 -17.90 -3.07 18.52
N LYS A 3 -18.39 -4.18 19.08
CA LYS A 3 -17.57 -5.36 19.41
C LYS A 3 -17.16 -6.19 18.18
N MET A 4 -17.88 -6.06 17.07
CA MET A 4 -17.55 -6.71 15.80
C MET A 4 -16.48 -5.93 15.03
N ILE A 5 -16.46 -4.59 15.15
CA ILE A 5 -15.38 -3.73 14.65
C ILE A 5 -14.06 -4.04 15.37
N LEU A 6 -14.11 -4.32 16.68
CA LEU A 6 -12.92 -4.68 17.47
C LEU A 6 -12.32 -6.06 17.13
N ASN A 7 -13.09 -6.95 16.50
CA ASN A 7 -12.62 -8.25 15.98
C ASN A 7 -12.40 -8.23 14.46
N VAL A 8 -12.39 -7.04 13.83
CA VAL A 8 -12.00 -6.93 12.42
C VAL A 8 -10.52 -7.24 12.33
N ASN A 9 -10.20 -8.19 11.46
CA ASN A 9 -8.85 -8.63 11.18
C ASN A 9 -8.00 -7.45 10.65
N ASP A 10 -7.23 -6.82 11.53
CA ASP A 10 -6.36 -5.69 11.22
C ASP A 10 -5.09 -6.08 10.44
N HIS A 11 -4.85 -7.38 10.24
CA HIS A 11 -3.63 -7.82 9.54
C HIS A 11 -3.59 -7.36 8.08
N ALA A 12 -4.72 -7.36 7.38
CA ALA A 12 -4.79 -6.91 5.99
C ALA A 12 -4.51 -5.41 5.87
N THR A 13 -5.16 -4.61 6.73
CA THR A 13 -4.97 -3.16 6.80
C THR A 13 -3.53 -2.81 7.17
N ASN A 14 -3.00 -3.43 8.23
CA ASN A 14 -1.62 -3.18 8.68
C ASN A 14 -0.60 -3.56 7.60
N PHE A 15 -0.81 -4.67 6.88
CA PHE A 15 0.07 -5.04 5.77
C PHE A 15 0.06 -4.01 4.65
N PHE A 16 -1.11 -3.47 4.27
CA PHE A 16 -1.20 -2.41 3.27
C PHE A 16 -0.49 -1.12 3.74
N ILE A 17 -0.67 -0.71 5.00
CA ILE A 17 0.05 0.44 5.58
C ILE A 17 1.57 0.20 5.58
N GLN A 18 2.03 -1.04 5.78
CA GLN A 18 3.45 -1.38 5.64
C GLN A 18 3.94 -1.29 4.20
N GLN A 19 3.11 -1.64 3.19
CA GLN A 19 3.46 -1.43 1.79
C GLN A 19 3.60 0.06 1.47
N ILE A 20 2.70 0.90 1.98
CA ILE A 20 2.77 2.37 1.86
C ILE A 20 4.10 2.88 2.41
N ARG A 21 4.45 2.53 3.66
CA ARG A 21 5.70 2.96 4.30
C ARG A 21 6.95 2.50 3.55
N ARG A 22 6.96 1.31 2.95
CA ARG A 22 8.14 0.77 2.26
C ARG A 22 8.31 1.28 0.83
N LYS A 23 7.21 1.65 0.16
CA LYS A 23 7.22 2.02 -1.26
C LYS A 23 7.11 3.52 -1.50
N LEU A 24 6.53 4.27 -0.56
CA LEU A 24 6.43 5.72 -0.61
C LEU A 24 7.33 6.31 0.46
N SER A 25 8.65 6.31 0.18
CA SER A 25 9.69 6.83 1.09
C SER A 25 9.39 8.25 1.57
N ASP A 26 8.64 9.01 0.77
CA ASP A 26 8.29 10.40 1.07
C ASP A 26 7.12 10.59 2.04
N LEU A 27 6.39 9.50 2.33
CA LEU A 27 5.37 9.41 3.37
C LEU A 27 5.91 8.76 4.65
N VAL A 28 7.21 8.47 4.68
CA VAL A 28 7.88 7.89 5.85
C VAL A 28 8.22 8.99 6.85
N ARG A 29 8.25 8.61 8.13
CA ARG A 29 8.74 9.48 9.20
C ARG A 29 10.19 9.92 8.89
N PRO A 30 10.52 11.21 9.01
CA PRO A 30 11.87 11.70 8.74
C PRO A 30 12.90 10.95 9.60
N LEU A 31 14.00 10.54 8.98
CA LEU A 31 15.09 9.84 9.66
C LEU A 31 15.83 10.81 10.59
N THR A 32 16.07 10.38 11.82
CA THR A 32 16.96 11.07 12.75
C THR A 32 18.38 10.79 12.33
N THR A 33 19.13 11.85 11.99
CA THR A 33 20.55 11.73 11.67
C THR A 33 21.34 11.42 12.95
N ALA A 34 22.53 10.81 12.81
CA ALA A 34 23.40 10.43 13.92
C ALA A 34 23.81 11.60 14.85
N ARG A 35 23.54 12.86 14.46
CA ARG A 35 23.83 14.05 15.25
C ARG A 35 22.70 14.51 16.17
N GLY A 36 21.65 13.72 16.37
CA GLY A 36 20.70 13.87 17.49
C GLY A 36 19.71 15.04 17.42
N ASP A 37 20.07 16.19 16.82
CA ASP A 37 19.31 17.43 16.98
C ASP A 37 18.41 17.81 15.80
N LYS A 38 18.58 17.23 14.62
CA LYS A 38 17.80 17.61 13.43
C LYS A 38 17.26 16.39 12.70
N LYS A 39 15.92 16.31 12.64
CA LYS A 39 15.18 15.40 11.75
C LYS A 39 15.47 15.81 10.31
N SER A 40 15.95 14.88 9.50
CA SER A 40 16.17 15.15 8.07
C SER A 40 14.85 14.99 7.31
N TYR A 41 14.33 16.09 6.79
CA TYR A 41 13.10 16.13 5.98
C TYR A 41 13.39 16.04 4.47
N THR A 42 14.58 15.60 4.05
CA THR A 42 15.00 15.54 2.63
C THR A 42 14.00 14.81 1.74
N TYR A 43 13.26 13.86 2.29
CA TYR A 43 12.24 13.07 1.59
C TYR A 43 10.81 13.48 1.92
N SER A 44 10.55 14.52 2.71
CA SER A 44 9.17 14.85 3.07
C SER A 44 8.40 15.35 1.85
N ASN A 45 7.24 14.74 1.55
CA ASN A 45 6.31 15.25 0.54
C ASN A 45 5.84 16.66 0.93
N PHE A 46 6.55 17.70 0.49
CA PHE A 46 6.18 19.09 0.74
C PHE A 46 4.86 19.47 0.06
N ASN A 47 4.40 18.66 -0.91
CA ASN A 47 3.14 18.86 -1.60
C ASN A 47 2.21 17.63 -1.44
N PRO A 48 1.10 17.76 -0.69
CA PRO A 48 0.17 16.66 -0.41
C PRO A 48 -0.52 16.12 -1.68
N LYS A 49 -0.55 16.89 -2.76
CA LYS A 49 -1.12 16.48 -4.05
C LYS A 49 -0.36 15.28 -4.63
N TYR A 50 0.98 15.30 -4.59
CA TYR A 50 1.79 14.19 -5.12
C TYR A 50 1.71 12.95 -4.22
N ALA A 51 1.63 13.14 -2.91
CA ALA A 51 1.37 12.06 -1.97
C ALA A 51 0.06 11.31 -2.30
N GLN A 52 -1.02 12.04 -2.58
CA GLN A 52 -2.30 11.44 -2.97
C GLN A 52 -2.19 10.68 -4.30
N MET A 53 -1.54 11.26 -5.31
CA MET A 53 -1.34 10.60 -6.60
C MET A 53 -0.54 9.30 -6.46
N ALA A 54 0.58 9.34 -5.74
CA ALA A 54 1.44 8.18 -5.51
C ALA A 54 0.71 7.08 -4.71
N LEU A 55 -0.07 7.48 -3.69
CA LEU A 55 -0.91 6.54 -2.93
C LEU A 55 -1.99 5.90 -3.80
N THR A 56 -2.59 6.65 -4.72
CA THR A 56 -3.60 6.14 -5.65
C THR A 56 -2.98 5.09 -6.57
N ILE A 57 -1.81 5.38 -7.15
CA ILE A 57 -1.07 4.41 -7.99
C ILE A 57 -0.73 3.16 -7.19
N LEU A 58 -0.18 3.33 -5.98
CA LEU A 58 0.17 2.20 -5.12
C LEU A 58 -1.05 1.34 -4.76
N ARG A 59 -2.18 1.97 -4.44
CA ARG A 59 -3.43 1.26 -4.12
C ARG A 59 -3.89 0.42 -5.30
N THR A 60 -3.88 0.98 -6.51
CA THR A 60 -4.29 0.28 -7.73
C THR A 60 -3.34 -0.89 -8.02
N TYR A 61 -2.03 -0.64 -8.01
CA TYR A 61 -1.02 -1.69 -8.22
C TYR A 61 -1.12 -2.81 -7.17
N TYR A 62 -1.26 -2.46 -5.89
CA TYR A 62 -1.36 -3.43 -4.79
C TYR A 62 -2.58 -4.34 -4.95
N ASN A 63 -3.75 -3.78 -5.31
CA ASN A 63 -4.99 -4.52 -5.39
C ASN A 63 -5.07 -5.44 -6.61
N PHE A 64 -4.56 -5.00 -7.75
CA PHE A 64 -4.78 -5.69 -9.03
C PHE A 64 -3.54 -6.41 -9.57
N CYS A 65 -2.34 -5.90 -9.29
CA CYS A 65 -1.10 -6.40 -9.90
C CYS A 65 -0.20 -7.21 -8.96
N LEU A 66 -0.36 -7.08 -7.64
CA LEU A 66 0.54 -7.71 -6.67
C LEU A 66 -0.11 -8.92 -5.97
N PRO A 67 -0.02 -10.13 -6.55
CA PRO A 67 -0.51 -11.32 -5.87
C PRO A 67 0.48 -11.77 -4.79
N TYR A 68 -0.04 -12.06 -3.60
CA TYR A 68 0.75 -12.50 -2.44
C TYR A 68 0.23 -13.83 -1.90
N LYS A 69 1.12 -14.58 -1.25
CA LYS A 69 0.76 -15.81 -0.54
C LYS A 69 0.16 -15.43 0.81
N SER A 70 -1.08 -15.82 1.05
CA SER A 70 -1.70 -15.73 2.39
C SER A 70 -1.63 -17.08 3.10
N ARG A 71 -2.26 -17.17 4.28
CA ARG A 71 -2.37 -18.39 5.10
C ARG A 71 -2.91 -19.58 4.31
N ASP A 72 -3.77 -19.35 3.33
CA ASP A 72 -4.36 -20.38 2.47
C ASP A 72 -3.38 -20.93 1.41
N LYS A 73 -2.12 -20.48 1.41
CA LYS A 73 -1.05 -20.79 0.43
C LYS A 73 -1.34 -20.40 -1.02
N LYS A 74 -2.58 -19.98 -1.34
CA LYS A 74 -2.97 -19.44 -2.64
C LYS A 74 -2.30 -18.08 -2.89
N LYS A 75 -1.70 -17.93 -4.07
CA LYS A 75 -1.08 -16.68 -4.53
C LYS A 75 -2.13 -15.89 -5.32
N LEU A 76 -2.82 -14.99 -4.62
CA LEU A 76 -3.94 -14.20 -5.17
C LEU A 76 -3.74 -12.72 -4.83
N SER A 77 -4.19 -11.84 -5.71
CA SER A 77 -4.24 -10.40 -5.44
C SER A 77 -5.37 -10.08 -4.44
N PRO A 78 -5.31 -8.93 -3.74
CA PRO A 78 -6.44 -8.47 -2.92
C PRO A 78 -7.76 -8.43 -3.69
N ALA A 79 -7.75 -7.95 -4.94
CA ALA A 79 -8.96 -7.88 -5.76
C ALA A 79 -9.53 -9.27 -6.09
N GLN A 80 -8.68 -10.25 -6.35
CA GLN A 80 -9.12 -11.65 -6.54
C GLN A 80 -9.70 -12.25 -5.27
N ARG A 81 -9.10 -11.97 -4.11
CA ARG A 81 -9.60 -12.46 -2.81
C ARG A 81 -10.96 -11.89 -2.45
N LEU A 82 -11.26 -10.68 -2.90
CA LEU A 82 -12.56 -10.03 -2.73
C LEU A 82 -13.58 -10.44 -3.81
N GLY A 83 -13.20 -11.24 -4.82
CA GLY A 83 -14.08 -11.62 -5.92
C GLY A 83 -14.38 -10.48 -6.91
N ILE A 84 -13.58 -9.41 -6.91
CA ILE A 84 -13.74 -8.27 -7.82
C ILE A 84 -13.31 -8.65 -9.25
N THR A 85 -12.36 -9.56 -9.36
CA THR A 85 -11.81 -10.03 -10.63
C THR A 85 -11.25 -11.43 -10.49
N GLU A 86 -11.20 -12.17 -11.59
CA GLU A 86 -10.54 -13.47 -11.66
C GLU A 86 -9.10 -13.36 -12.21
N LYS A 87 -8.79 -12.28 -12.94
CA LYS A 87 -7.50 -12.05 -13.60
C LYS A 87 -6.52 -11.34 -12.66
N VAL A 88 -5.24 -11.71 -12.75
CA VAL A 88 -4.14 -10.87 -12.24
C VAL A 88 -3.74 -9.90 -13.35
N PHE A 89 -3.82 -8.60 -13.07
CA PHE A 89 -3.49 -7.56 -14.05
C PHE A 89 -2.00 -7.24 -14.02
N THR A 90 -1.43 -6.87 -15.16
CA THR A 90 -0.13 -6.20 -15.19
C THR A 90 -0.30 -4.67 -15.11
N ILE A 91 0.79 -3.92 -14.93
CA ILE A 91 0.69 -2.45 -14.89
C ILE A 91 0.27 -1.92 -16.27
N GLU A 92 0.69 -2.59 -17.34
CA GLU A 92 0.36 -2.27 -18.72
C GLU A 92 -1.14 -2.41 -18.99
N ASP A 93 -1.79 -3.44 -18.43
CA ASP A 93 -3.24 -3.61 -18.53
C ASP A 93 -4.01 -2.39 -17.97
N ILE A 94 -3.44 -1.72 -16.95
CA ILE A 94 -4.07 -0.59 -16.25
C ILE A 94 -3.75 0.74 -16.95
N LEU A 95 -2.52 0.90 -17.44
CA LEU A 95 -2.06 2.14 -18.06
C LEU A 95 -2.55 2.29 -19.51
N TYR A 96 -2.60 1.19 -20.26
CA TYR A 96 -2.93 1.22 -21.68
C TYR A 96 -4.39 0.89 -21.99
N LEU A 97 -5.18 0.52 -20.98
CA LEU A 97 -6.63 0.26 -21.07
C LEU A 97 -7.03 -0.48 -22.37
N ARG A 98 -6.30 -1.54 -22.70
CA ARG A 98 -6.55 -2.35 -23.90
C ARG A 98 -7.76 -3.27 -23.72
#